data_AF-W4SDL4-F1
#
_entry.id   AF-W4SDL4-F1
#
_cell.length_a   1.000
_cell.length_b   1.000
_cell.length_c   1.000
_cell.angle_alpha   90.00
_cell.angle_beta   90.00
_cell.angle_gamma   90.00
#
_symmetry.space_group_name_H-M   'P 1'
#
loop_
_entity.id
_entity.type
_entity.pdbx_description
1 polymer ?
#
loop_
_entity_poly.entity_id
_entity_poly.type
_entity_poly.pdbx_seq_one_letter_code
_entity_poly.pdbx_strand_id
1 'polypeptide(L)' 'MVEASALADRIVLIEHGQVGLDLPVPVPHPRAPGAPALAAIQAQVLSRLLGASHVPAPAAAENPAAAPTSLPLRRIV' A
#
# COMPACT_ATOMS: atom_id res chain seq x y z
N MET A 1 -2.17 9.46 -13.75
CA MET A 1 -3.32 9.56 -12.81
C MET A 1 -4.30 10.69 -13.14
N VAL A 2 -4.07 11.52 -14.17
CA VAL A 2 -5.02 12.58 -14.57
C VAL A 2 -6.39 12.00 -14.99
N GLU A 3 -6.38 10.94 -15.80
CA GLU A 3 -7.58 10.42 -16.44
C GLU A 3 -8.58 9.76 -15.47
N ALA A 4 -8.10 8.96 -14.51
CA ALA A 4 -8.97 8.32 -13.51
C ALA A 4 -9.74 9.34 -12.66
N SER A 5 -9.07 10.41 -12.23
CA SER A 5 -9.70 11.45 -11.42
C SER A 5 -10.71 12.30 -12.21
N ALA A 6 -10.48 12.50 -13.51
CA ALA A 6 -11.38 13.27 -14.37
C ALA A 6 -12.69 12.53 -14.65
N LEU A 7 -12.68 11.19 -14.62
CA LEU A 7 -13.85 10.36 -14.93
C LEU A 7 -14.59 9.85 -13.69
N ALA A 8 -13.90 9.62 -12.58
CA ALA A 8 -14.47 8.88 -11.45
C ALA A 8 -15.13 9.78 -10.41
N ASP A 9 -16.25 9.33 -9.85
CA ASP A 9 -16.89 9.93 -8.66
C ASP A 9 -16.23 9.48 -7.35
N ARG A 10 -15.38 8.45 -7.41
CA ARG A 10 -14.69 7.86 -6.26
C ARG A 10 -13.41 7.14 -6.70
N ILE A 11 -12.36 7.21 -5.90
CA ILE A 11 -11.08 6.53 -6.12
C ILE A 11 -10.83 5.57 -4.96
N VAL A 12 -10.54 4.31 -5.28
CA VAL A 12 -10.19 3.28 -4.30
C VAL A 12 -8.82 2.71 -4.66
N LEU A 13 -7.90 2.72 -3.70
CA LEU A 13 -6.60 2.06 -3.82
C LEU A 13 -6.67 0.69 -3.16
N ILE A 14 -6.30 -0.34 -3.90
CA ILE A 14 -6.23 -1.71 -3.39
C ILE A 14 -4.77 -2.11 -3.28
N GLU A 15 -4.37 -2.58 -2.10
CA GLU A 15 -3.01 -2.98 -1.75
C GLU A 15 -3.08 -4.34 -1.04
N HIS A 16 -2.33 -5.35 -1.50
CA HIS A 16 -2.34 -6.71 -0.90
C HIS A 16 -3.75 -7.32 -0.74
N GLY A 17 -4.66 -7.03 -1.66
CA GLY A 17 -6.05 -7.51 -1.62
C GLY A 17 -6.96 -6.77 -0.64
N GLN A 18 -6.50 -5.66 -0.06
CA GLN A 18 -7.26 -4.84 0.88
C GLN A 18 -7.41 -3.40 0.37
N VAL A 19 -8.44 -2.70 0.81
CA VAL A 19 -8.62 -1.27 0.48
C VAL A 19 -7.68 -0.44 1.37
N GLY A 20 -6.63 0.09 0.76
CA GLY A 20 -5.63 0.94 1.43
C GLY A 20 -5.98 2.43 1.43
N LEU A 21 -6.88 2.87 0.54
CA LEU A 21 -7.40 4.23 0.47
C LEU A 21 -8.76 4.23 -0.21
N ASP A 22 -9.68 5.04 0.30
CA ASP A 22 -11.00 5.27 -0.28
C ASP A 22 -11.30 6.77 -0.22
N LEU A 23 -11.41 7.41 -1.39
CA LEU A 23 -11.63 8.85 -1.52
C LEU A 23 -12.82 9.17 -2.43
N PRO A 24 -13.80 9.96 -1.95
CA PRO A 24 -14.81 10.53 -2.83
C PRO A 24 -14.21 11.64 -3.72
N VAL A 25 -14.77 11.82 -4.91
CA VAL A 25 -14.41 12.90 -5.86
C VAL A 25 -15.62 13.82 -6.04
N PRO A 26 -15.92 14.72 -5.07
CA PRO A 26 -17.11 15.56 -5.09
C PRO A 26 -16.95 16.77 -6.02
N VAL A 27 -16.41 16.56 -7.22
CA VAL A 27 -16.23 17.62 -8.22
C VAL A 27 -17.36 17.48 -9.24
N PRO A 28 -18.21 18.52 -9.43
CA PRO A 28 -19.31 18.45 -10.40
C PRO A 28 -18.79 18.41 -11.84
N HIS A 29 -19.59 17.81 -12.73
CA HIS A 29 -19.30 17.77 -14.16
C HIS A 29 -19.59 19.14 -14.82
N PRO A 30 -18.88 19.51 -15.90
CA PRO A 30 -17.79 18.78 -16.56
C PRO A 30 -16.42 18.99 -15.88
N ARG A 31 -15.66 17.91 -15.70
CA ARG A 31 -14.34 17.91 -15.06
C ARG A 31 -13.24 18.17 -16.08
N ALA A 32 -12.62 19.34 -16.03
CA ALA A 32 -11.43 19.63 -16.84
C ALA A 32 -10.17 19.04 -16.17
N PRO A 33 -9.26 18.44 -16.95
CA PRO A 33 -7.92 18.12 -16.47
C PRO A 33 -7.25 19.39 -15.91
N GLY A 34 -6.70 19.31 -14.70
CA GLY A 34 -6.00 20.42 -14.04
C GLY A 34 -6.87 21.34 -13.17
N ALA A 35 -8.15 21.02 -12.93
CA ALA A 35 -8.94 21.75 -11.95
C ALA A 35 -8.31 21.67 -10.54
N PRO A 36 -8.23 22.77 -9.77
CA PRO A 36 -7.55 22.80 -8.47
C PRO A 36 -8.08 21.75 -7.48
N ALA A 37 -9.40 21.54 -7.45
CA ALA A 37 -10.03 20.54 -6.59
C ALA A 37 -9.59 19.10 -6.96
N LEU A 38 -9.42 18.82 -8.25
CA LEU A 38 -8.91 17.53 -8.74
C LEU A 38 -7.43 17.34 -8.42
N ALA A 39 -6.64 18.40 -8.49
CA ALA A 39 -5.22 18.36 -8.15
C ALA A 39 -4.99 17.97 -6.68
N ALA A 40 -5.82 18.46 -5.76
CA ALA A 40 -5.73 18.09 -4.34
C ALA A 40 -6.00 16.59 -4.11
N ILE A 41 -6.99 16.04 -4.80
CA ILE A 41 -7.30 14.60 -4.73
C ILE A 41 -6.16 13.77 -5.33
N GLN A 42 -5.63 14.19 -6.50
CA GLN A 42 -4.48 13.53 -7.13
C GLN A 42 -3.24 13.55 -6.22
N ALA A 43 -2.98 14.65 -5.52
CA ALA A 43 -1.88 14.76 -4.58
C ALA A 43 -2.02 13.77 -3.42
N GLN A 44 -3.23 13.59 -2.87
CA GLN A 44 -3.48 12.60 -1.81
C GLN A 44 -3.24 11.16 -2.29
N VAL A 45 -3.76 10.82 -3.47
CA VAL A 45 -3.56 9.50 -4.08
C VAL A 45 -2.08 9.24 -4.34
N LEU A 46 -1.37 10.21 -4.92
CA LEU A 46 0.05 10.09 -5.22
C LEU A 46 0.90 9.99 -3.94
N SER A 47 0.59 10.81 -2.93
CA SER A 47 1.25 10.75 -1.63
C SER A 47 1.09 9.36 -0.99
N ARG A 48 -0.12 8.77 -1.06
CA ARG A 48 -0.35 7.40 -0.59
C ARG A 48 0.43 6.38 -1.42
N LEU A 49 0.39 6.45 -2.74
CA LEU A 49 1.08 5.49 -3.62
C LEU A 49 2.61 5.51 -3.40
N LEU A 50 3.19 6.71 -3.30
CA LEU A 50 4.63 6.89 -3.07
C LEU A 50 5.03 6.53 -1.63
N GLY A 51 4.18 6.86 -0.65
CA GLY A 51 4.42 6.51 0.76
C GLY A 51 4.26 5.03 1.06
N ALA A 52 3.27 4.36 0.45
CA ALA A 52 3.03 2.94 0.59
C ALA A 52 3.99 2.08 -0.24
N SER A 53 4.73 2.67 -1.18
CA SER A 53 5.88 2.01 -1.82
C SER A 53 6.99 1.65 -0.81
N HIS A 54 6.94 2.22 0.41
CA HIS A 54 7.66 1.73 1.57
C HIS A 54 6.71 0.94 2.49
N VAL A 55 6.36 -0.29 2.10
CA VAL A 55 5.96 -1.28 3.10
C VAL A 55 7.27 -1.85 3.66
N PRO A 56 7.68 -1.54 4.91
CA PRO A 56 8.62 -2.43 5.57
C PRO A 56 7.90 -3.78 5.68
N ALA A 57 8.48 -4.80 5.07
CA ALA A 57 8.02 -6.18 5.19
C ALA A 57 7.67 -6.45 6.68
N PRO A 58 6.58 -7.16 6.99
CA PRO A 58 6.22 -7.44 8.37
C PRO A 58 7.35 -8.26 9.00
N ALA A 59 8.26 -7.58 9.70
CA ALA A 59 9.23 -8.15 10.60
C ALA A 59 8.49 -8.62 11.86
N ALA A 60 7.61 -9.61 11.71
CA ALA A 60 6.87 -10.24 12.81
C ALA A 60 6.21 -11.57 12.39
N ALA A 61 6.85 -12.32 11.48
CA ALA A 61 6.76 -13.77 11.54
C ALA A 61 8.11 -14.25 12.07
N GLU A 62 8.33 -14.02 13.37
CA GLU A 62 9.21 -14.87 14.17
C GLU A 62 8.91 -16.32 13.80
N ASN A 63 9.84 -16.97 13.12
CA ASN A 63 9.85 -18.41 12.96
C ASN A 63 10.43 -18.98 14.26
N PRO A 64 9.65 -19.56 15.18
CA PRO A 64 10.18 -20.09 16.43
C PRO A 64 10.80 -21.50 16.23
N ALA A 65 11.24 -21.83 15.02
CA ALA A 65 11.61 -23.20 14.64
C ALA A 65 13.03 -23.33 14.07
N ALA A 66 14.00 -22.60 14.62
CA ALA A 66 15.42 -22.89 14.39
C ALA A 66 16.13 -23.09 15.74
N ALA A 67 15.76 -24.16 16.46
CA ALA A 67 16.63 -24.72 17.48
C ALA A 67 17.78 -25.46 16.75
N PRO A 68 19.07 -25.10 16.95
CA PRO A 68 20.14 -25.96 16.51
C PRO A 68 20.17 -27.18 17.45
N THR A 69 19.72 -28.33 16.96
CA THR A 69 19.90 -29.62 17.63
C THR A 69 21.40 -29.87 17.83
N SER A 70 21.89 -29.63 19.04
CA SER A 70 23.24 -29.99 19.45
C SER A 70 23.28 -31.50 19.68
N LEU A 71 23.84 -32.25 18.73
CA LEU A 71 24.10 -33.68 18.88
C LEU A 71 25.19 -33.91 19.94
N PRO A 72 24.98 -34.77 20.97
CA PRO A 72 26.04 -35.11 21.90
C PRO A 72 27.08 -36.01 21.23
N LEU A 73 28.33 -35.55 21.18
CA LEU A 73 29.50 -36.34 20.79
C LEU A 73 29.60 -37.58 21.70
N ARG A 74 29.32 -38.76 21.14
CA ARG A 74 29.64 -40.05 21.80
C ARG A 74 31.15 -40.18 21.87
N ARG A 75 31.71 -40.08 23.07
CA ARG A 75 33.09 -40.47 23.36
C ARG A 75 33.17 -41.99 23.28
N ILE A 76 33.66 -42.50 22.16
CA ILE A 76 34.09 -43.89 22.03
C ILE A 76 35.44 -43.99 22.75
N VAL A 77 35.52 -45.00 23.63
CA VAL A 77 36.66 -45.53 24.40
C VAL A 77 38.04 -44.96 24.11
#